data_AF-A0A2D6TVT8-F1
#
_entry.id   AF-A0A2D6TVT8-F1
#
_cell.length_a   1.000
_cell.length_b   1.000
_cell.length_c   1.000
_cell.angle_alpha   90.00
_cell.angle_beta   90.00
_cell.angle_gamma   90.00
#
_symmetry.space_group_name_H-M   'P 1'
#
loop_
_entity.id
_entity.type
_entity.pdbx_description
1 polymer ?
#
loop_
_entity_poly.entity_id
_entity_poly.type
_entity_poly.pdbx_seq_one_letter_code
_entity_poly.pdbx_strand_id
1 'polypeptide(L)'
;MQKLIDIWRVENSDGDGPYKGGSPVAKLLEEIPTAQAPLPMQDNKLLGIFGRAVTYPGYSFGFSSLESYNAWFSNPKHQNALKESGYFLAQYQVNQHSIRHGSAQLLFKKEDAALIRKLSCII
;
A
#
# COMPACT_ATOMS: atom_id res chain seq x y z
N MET A 1 26.04 -0.85 -8.82
CA MET A 1 25.41 -1.65 -7.74
C MET A 1 23.95 -1.25 -7.66
N GLN A 2 23.00 -2.18 -7.77
CA GLN A 2 21.57 -1.83 -7.66
C GLN A 2 21.23 -1.57 -6.20
N LYS A 3 20.64 -0.41 -5.89
CA LYS A 3 20.22 -0.08 -4.53
C LYS A 3 18.83 -0.69 -4.28
N LEU A 4 18.77 -1.62 -3.33
CA LEU A 4 17.51 -2.19 -2.87
C LEU A 4 16.95 -1.34 -1.73
N ILE A 5 15.62 -1.21 -1.68
CA ILE A 5 14.93 -0.59 -0.56
C ILE A 5 13.80 -1.50 -0.07
N ASP A 6 13.51 -1.39 1.22
CA ASP A 6 12.38 -2.08 1.84
C ASP A 6 11.07 -1.36 1.51
N ILE A 7 10.04 -2.16 1.21
CA ILE A 7 8.67 -1.73 1.00
C ILE A 7 7.77 -2.49 1.95
N TRP A 8 6.88 -1.77 2.62
CA TRP A 8 5.85 -2.31 3.48
C TRP A 8 4.52 -2.30 2.74
N ARG A 9 3.85 -3.44 2.64
CA ARG A 9 2.58 -3.56 1.92
C ARG A 9 1.55 -4.28 2.76
N VAL A 10 0.36 -3.69 2.88
CA VAL A 10 -0.80 -4.37 3.44
C VAL A 10 -1.41 -5.25 2.35
N GLU A 11 -1.52 -6.55 2.59
CA GLU A 11 -2.13 -7.49 1.65
C GLU A 11 -2.75 -8.71 2.36
N ASN A 12 -3.67 -9.39 1.68
CA ASN A 12 -4.29 -10.63 2.15
C ASN A 12 -3.53 -11.87 1.61
N SER A 13 -4.04 -13.08 1.90
CA SER A 13 -3.46 -14.35 1.43
C SER A 13 -3.40 -14.47 -0.10
N ASP A 14 -4.31 -13.80 -0.80
CA ASP A 14 -4.38 -13.80 -2.27
C ASP A 14 -3.40 -12.78 -2.88
N GLY A 15 -2.71 -11.99 -2.05
CA GLY A 15 -1.78 -10.96 -2.47
C GLY A 15 -2.45 -9.64 -2.89
N ASP A 16 -3.76 -9.53 -2.64
CA ASP A 16 -4.56 -8.35 -2.91
C ASP A 16 -4.38 -7.30 -1.81
N GLY A 17 -4.30 -6.04 -2.22
CA GLY A 17 -4.25 -4.90 -1.29
C GLY A 17 -5.64 -4.49 -0.81
N PRO A 18 -5.75 -3.75 0.31
CA PRO A 18 -7.03 -3.44 0.94
C PRO A 18 -7.91 -2.47 0.14
N TYR A 19 -7.33 -1.82 -0.88
CA TYR A 19 -8.01 -0.89 -1.78
C TYR A 19 -8.67 -1.54 -3.01
N LYS A 20 -8.61 -2.88 -3.14
CA LYS A 20 -9.29 -3.58 -4.24
C LYS A 20 -10.81 -3.45 -4.07
N GLY A 21 -11.44 -2.79 -5.03
CA GLY A 21 -12.83 -2.34 -4.95
C GLY A 21 -13.82 -3.46 -4.62
N GLY A 22 -14.71 -3.18 -3.66
CA GLY A 22 -15.78 -4.08 -3.23
C GLY A 22 -15.53 -4.79 -1.88
N SER A 23 -14.32 -4.75 -1.33
CA SER A 23 -14.08 -5.30 0.01
C SER A 23 -14.73 -4.41 1.10
N PRO A 24 -15.25 -4.98 2.20
CA PRO A 24 -15.74 -4.21 3.34
C PRO A 24 -14.66 -3.26 3.91
N VAL A 25 -13.40 -3.67 3.84
CA VAL A 25 -12.24 -2.86 4.24
C VAL A 25 -12.09 -1.62 3.37
N ALA A 26 -12.24 -1.74 2.04
CA ALA A 26 -12.07 -0.60 1.13
C ALA A 26 -13.00 0.56 1.49
N LYS A 27 -14.27 0.27 1.83
CA LYS A 27 -15.24 1.29 2.27
C LYS A 27 -14.84 1.97 3.58
N LEU A 28 -14.26 1.22 4.51
CA LEU A 28 -13.77 1.79 5.78
C LEU A 28 -12.55 2.69 5.54
N LEU A 29 -11.70 2.34 4.58
CA LEU A 29 -10.54 3.16 4.24
C LEU A 29 -10.90 4.44 3.47
N GLU A 30 -12.08 4.50 2.83
CA GLU A 30 -12.62 5.75 2.28
C GLU A 30 -12.96 6.79 3.37
N GLU A 31 -13.10 6.38 4.65
CA GLU A 31 -13.28 7.30 5.78
C GLU A 31 -11.98 8.05 6.15
N ILE A 32 -10.81 7.59 5.67
CA ILE A 32 -9.53 8.25 5.95
C ILE A 32 -9.52 9.62 5.24
N PRO A 33 -9.33 10.74 5.97
CA PRO A 33 -9.27 12.04 5.34
C PRO A 33 -8.17 12.10 4.28
N THR A 34 -8.52 12.49 3.05
CA THR A 34 -7.57 12.65 1.93
C THR A 34 -6.38 13.55 2.30
N ALA A 35 -6.58 14.53 3.18
CA ALA A 35 -5.53 15.41 3.68
C ALA A 35 -4.49 14.71 4.57
N GLN A 36 -4.85 13.60 5.21
CA GLN A 36 -3.96 12.79 6.04
C GLN A 36 -3.22 11.73 5.22
N ALA A 37 -3.91 11.13 4.26
CA ALA A 37 -3.44 10.00 3.49
C ALA A 37 -4.20 9.95 2.16
N PRO A 38 -3.71 10.63 1.10
CA PRO A 38 -4.45 10.67 -0.16
C PRO A 38 -4.54 9.27 -0.75
N LEU A 39 -5.76 8.80 -1.05
CA LEU A 39 -5.97 7.59 -1.85
C LEU A 39 -5.05 7.65 -3.09
N PRO A 40 -4.54 6.51 -3.57
CA PRO A 40 -3.56 6.57 -4.65
C PRO A 40 -4.11 7.22 -5.93
N MET A 41 -5.42 7.16 -6.16
CA MET A 41 -6.14 7.86 -7.23
C MET A 41 -6.36 9.36 -6.99
N GLN A 42 -6.05 9.86 -5.79
CA GLN A 42 -6.13 11.26 -5.37
C GLN A 42 -4.74 11.88 -5.17
N ASP A 43 -3.67 11.07 -5.22
CA ASP A 43 -2.30 11.54 -5.07
C ASP A 43 -1.80 12.16 -6.38
N ASN A 44 -1.66 13.49 -6.40
CA ASN A 44 -1.25 14.24 -7.60
C ASN A 44 0.09 13.76 -8.20
N LYS A 45 1.01 13.24 -7.37
CA LYS A 45 2.28 12.70 -7.87
C LYS A 45 2.08 11.40 -8.64
N LEU A 46 1.11 10.58 -8.26
CA LEU A 46 0.77 9.34 -8.96
C LEU A 46 -0.15 9.61 -10.15
N LEU A 47 -1.13 10.51 -10.00
CA LEU A 47 -1.99 10.97 -11.10
C LEU A 47 -1.19 11.52 -12.28
N GLY A 48 -0.13 12.29 -12.01
CA GLY A 48 0.75 12.80 -13.06
C GLY A 48 1.50 11.73 -13.85
N ILE A 49 1.71 10.54 -13.25
CA ILE A 49 2.46 9.43 -13.86
C ILE A 49 1.53 8.48 -14.61
N PHE A 50 0.33 8.24 -14.10
CA PHE A 50 -0.55 7.17 -14.58
C PHE A 50 -1.92 7.65 -15.09
N GLY A 51 -2.20 8.96 -15.04
CA GLY A 51 -3.48 9.54 -15.44
C GLY A 51 -4.63 9.18 -14.49
N ARG A 52 -5.87 9.31 -14.96
CA ARG A 52 -7.09 8.94 -14.19
C ARG A 52 -7.35 7.43 -14.14
N ALA A 53 -6.34 6.60 -14.40
CA ALA A 53 -6.50 5.15 -14.36
C ALA A 53 -6.89 4.73 -12.93
N VAL A 54 -8.12 4.27 -12.75
CA VAL A 54 -8.66 3.79 -11.46
C VAL A 54 -7.94 2.52 -11.01
N THR A 55 -7.33 1.81 -11.97
CA THR A 55 -6.50 0.64 -11.74
C THR A 55 -5.13 0.90 -12.35
N TYR A 56 -4.08 0.57 -11.59
CA TYR A 56 -2.69 0.64 -12.04
C TYR A 56 -2.28 -0.80 -12.38
N PRO A 57 -2.63 -1.35 -13.57
CA PRO A 57 -2.46 -2.76 -13.86
C PRO A 57 -1.00 -3.19 -13.68
N GLY A 58 -0.80 -4.29 -12.95
CA GLY A 58 0.53 -4.82 -12.61
C GLY A 58 1.25 -4.11 -11.45
N TYR A 59 0.71 -3.00 -10.95
CA TYR A 59 1.29 -2.28 -9.82
C TYR A 59 0.60 -2.60 -8.50
N SER A 60 1.40 -2.52 -7.44
CA SER A 60 1.03 -2.75 -6.06
C SER A 60 1.38 -1.52 -5.24
N PHE A 61 0.45 -1.10 -4.39
CA PHE A 61 0.67 -0.05 -3.39
C PHE A 61 1.48 -0.59 -2.21
N GLY A 62 2.35 0.27 -1.68
CA GLY A 62 3.09 0.04 -0.45
C GLY A 62 3.60 1.35 0.14
N PHE A 63 4.43 1.23 1.17
CA PHE A 63 4.98 2.32 1.95
C PHE A 63 6.50 2.16 2.05
N SER A 64 7.23 3.27 2.01
CA SER A 64 8.69 3.28 2.17
C SER A 64 9.15 3.06 3.62
N SER A 65 8.24 3.17 4.60
CA SER A 65 8.53 2.97 6.01
C SER A 65 7.30 2.53 6.80
N LEU A 66 7.52 1.95 7.98
CA LEU A 66 6.45 1.66 8.94
C LEU A 66 5.77 2.93 9.44
N GLU A 67 6.50 4.05 9.51
CA GLU A 67 5.93 5.35 9.89
C GLU A 67 4.87 5.81 8.89
N SER A 68 5.15 5.72 7.58
CA SER A 68 4.16 6.05 6.55
C SER A 68 2.96 5.11 6.56
N TYR A 69 3.18 3.81 6.84
CA TYR A 69 2.09 2.85 7.06
C TYR A 69 1.24 3.25 8.29
N ASN A 70 1.86 3.56 9.43
CA ASN A 70 1.15 3.94 10.65
C ASN A 70 0.36 5.24 10.50
N ALA A 71 0.86 6.20 9.70
CA ALA A 71 0.14 7.43 9.40
C ALA A 71 -1.21 7.16 8.71
N TRP A 72 -1.24 6.18 7.81
CA TRP A 72 -2.46 5.71 7.12
C TRP A 72 -3.40 4.95 8.04
N PHE A 73 -2.85 4.01 8.80
CA PHE A 73 -3.62 3.10 9.64
C PHE A 73 -3.52 3.48 11.10
N SER A 74 -3.62 4.77 11.42
CA SER A 74 -3.55 5.29 12.80
C SER A 74 -4.85 5.08 13.59
N ASN A 75 -5.96 4.82 12.90
CA ASN A 75 -7.25 4.56 13.52
C ASN A 75 -7.39 3.06 13.88
N PRO A 76 -7.56 2.71 15.18
CA PRO A 76 -7.74 1.33 15.61
C PRO A 76 -8.90 0.60 14.92
N LYS A 77 -9.97 1.32 14.53
CA LYS A 77 -11.09 0.77 13.76
C LYS A 77 -10.60 0.17 12.43
N HIS A 78 -9.70 0.86 11.72
CA HIS A 78 -9.19 0.42 10.43
C HIS A 78 -8.23 -0.76 10.60
N GLN A 79 -7.36 -0.71 11.62
CA GLN A 79 -6.43 -1.80 11.94
C GLN A 79 -7.18 -3.10 12.28
N ASN A 80 -8.22 -3.00 13.11
CA ASN A 80 -9.06 -4.15 13.47
C ASN A 80 -9.78 -4.73 12.26
N ALA A 81 -10.38 -3.87 11.41
CA ALA A 81 -11.06 -4.32 10.20
C ALA A 81 -10.11 -5.06 9.23
N LEU A 82 -8.87 -4.57 9.10
CA LEU A 82 -7.85 -5.25 8.30
C LEU A 82 -7.51 -6.63 8.88
N LYS A 83 -7.29 -6.70 10.19
CA LYS A 83 -6.96 -7.94 10.89
C LYS A 83 -8.08 -8.98 10.80
N GLU A 84 -9.32 -8.57 11.05
CA GLU A 84 -10.52 -9.43 10.93
C GLU A 84 -10.74 -9.92 9.49
N SER A 85 -10.34 -9.11 8.51
CA SER A 85 -10.41 -9.47 7.09
C SER A 85 -9.18 -10.24 6.58
N GLY A 86 -8.29 -10.68 7.48
CA GLY A 86 -7.14 -11.53 7.15
C GLY A 86 -5.99 -10.80 6.42
N TYR A 87 -5.95 -9.47 6.47
CA TYR A 87 -4.81 -8.72 5.96
C TYR A 87 -3.64 -8.79 6.94
N PHE A 88 -2.44 -8.75 6.38
CA PHE A 88 -1.18 -8.70 7.11
C PHE A 88 -0.23 -7.67 6.47
N LEU A 89 0.85 -7.35 7.17
CA LEU A 89 1.88 -6.47 6.65
C LEU A 89 3.04 -7.29 6.06
N ALA A 90 3.27 -7.18 4.77
CA ALA A 90 4.37 -7.82 4.07
C ALA A 90 5.55 -6.84 3.90
N GLN A 91 6.77 -7.35 4.08
CA GLN A 91 7.99 -6.63 3.73
C GLN A 91 8.55 -7.20 2.42
N TYR A 92 8.74 -6.33 1.44
CA TYR A 92 9.39 -6.63 0.17
C TYR A 92 10.70 -5.86 0.04
N GLN A 93 11.66 -6.41 -0.71
CA GLN A 93 12.81 -5.67 -1.22
C GLN A 93 12.66 -5.45 -2.71
N VAL A 94 12.86 -4.21 -3.14
CA VAL A 94 12.70 -3.78 -4.53
C VAL A 94 13.85 -2.88 -4.93
N ASN A 95 14.27 -2.98 -6.19
CA ASN A 95 15.20 -2.03 -6.76
C ASN A 95 14.60 -0.62 -6.73
N GLN A 96 15.32 0.34 -6.15
CA GLN A 96 14.87 1.72 -6.00
C GLN A 96 14.39 2.34 -7.34
N HIS A 97 14.99 1.96 -8.47
CA HIS A 97 14.63 2.50 -9.79
C HIS A 97 13.29 1.95 -10.35
N SER A 98 12.81 0.84 -9.81
CA SER A 98 11.53 0.22 -10.20
C SER A 98 10.32 0.77 -9.44
N ILE A 99 10.54 1.77 -8.59
CA ILE A 99 9.53 2.35 -7.70
C ILE A 99 9.02 3.67 -8.29
N ARG A 100 7.73 3.95 -8.07
CA ARG A 100 7.13 5.27 -8.32
C ARG A 100 6.65 5.83 -6.99
N HIS A 101 7.18 6.98 -6.61
CA HIS A 101 6.86 7.60 -5.33
C HIS A 101 5.64 8.52 -5.47
N GLY A 102 4.63 8.26 -4.65
CA GLY A 102 3.58 9.21 -4.35
C GLY A 102 3.99 10.15 -3.22
N SER A 103 3.02 10.85 -2.66
CA SER A 103 3.13 11.78 -1.55
C SER A 103 3.09 11.05 -0.20
N ALA A 104 2.25 10.01 -0.07
CA ALA A 104 2.10 9.24 1.18
C ALA A 104 2.28 7.72 1.01
N GLN A 105 2.43 7.27 -0.23
CA GLN A 105 2.56 5.87 -0.60
C GLN A 105 3.44 5.74 -1.84
N LEU A 106 3.77 4.51 -2.22
CA LEU A 106 4.54 4.21 -3.41
C LEU A 106 3.91 3.08 -4.22
N LEU A 107 4.36 2.97 -5.46
CA LEU A 107 3.97 1.93 -6.39
C LEU A 107 5.20 1.14 -6.81
N PHE A 108 5.03 -0.18 -6.85
CA PHE A 108 6.03 -1.12 -7.33
C PHE A 108 5.32 -2.30 -8.00
N LYS A 109 6.04 -3.08 -8.80
CA LYS A 109 5.52 -4.34 -9.34
C LYS A 109 5.96 -5.50 -8.46
N LYS A 110 5.04 -6.38 -8.09
CA LYS A 110 5.37 -7.56 -7.26
C LYS A 110 6.29 -8.55 -7.98
N GLU A 111 6.22 -8.63 -9.31
CA GLU A 111 7.12 -9.45 -10.14
C GLU A 111 8.60 -9.00 -10.04
N ASP A 112 8.84 -7.73 -9.74
CA ASP A 112 10.18 -7.14 -9.58
C ASP A 112 10.65 -7.12 -8.12
N ALA A 113 9.92 -7.77 -7.21
CA ALA A 113 10.10 -7.66 -5.77
C ALA A 113 10.39 -9.01 -5.12
N ALA A 114 11.32 -9.03 -4.17
CA ALA A 114 11.56 -10.18 -3.31
C ALA A 114 10.74 -10.05 -2.01
N LEU A 115 9.86 -11.02 -1.73
CA LEU A 115 9.18 -11.08 -0.43
C LEU A 115 10.20 -11.51 0.64
N ILE A 116 10.39 -10.67 1.66
CA ILE A 116 11.33 -10.92 2.75
C ILE A 116 10.64 -11.61 3.92
N ARG A 117 9.49 -11.07 4.37
CA ARG A 117 8.72 -11.64 5.48
C ARG A 117 7.28 -11.13 5.48
N LYS A 118 6.43 -11.87 6.18
CA LYS A 118 5.05 -11.49 6.52
C LYS A 118 4.95 -11.26 8.02
N LEU A 119 4.44 -10.11 8.42
CA LEU A 119 4.15 -9.78 9.81
C LEU A 119 2.66 -10.01 10.05
N SER A 120 2.35 -10.97 10.91
CA SER A 120 0.98 -11.34 11.31
C SER A 120 0.23 -10.24 12.07
N CYS A 121 0.90 -9.14 12.40
CA CYS A 121 0.33 -8.03 13.14
C CYS A 121 0.32 -6.77 12.28
N ILE A 122 -0.89 -6.28 12.03
CA ILE A 122 -1.15 -4.90 11.64
C ILE A 122 -1.14 -4.11 12.96
N ILE A 123 -0.10 -3.29 13.12
CA ILE A 123 0.14 -2.44 14.29
C ILE A 123 -0.69 -1.17 14.15
#